data_AF-A0A820L5F6-F1
#
_entry.id   AF-A0A820L5F6-F1
#
_cell.length_a   1.000
_cell.length_b   1.000
_cell.length_c   1.000
_cell.angle_alpha   90.00
_cell.angle_beta   90.00
_cell.angle_gamma   90.00
#
_symmetry.space_group_name_H-M   'P 1'
#
loop_
_entity.id
_entity.type
_entity.pdbx_description
1 polymer ?
#
loop_
_entity_poly.entity_id
_entity_poly.type
_entity_poly.pdbx_seq_one_letter_code
_entity_poly.pdbx_strand_id
1 'polypeptide(L)'
;DFAEQFRAEFYDPNEWADIFAASGAKYVVLTSKHHEGYTMWPSQYSFNWNAMDVGPKRDLLGDLANAIRSRTNITFGLYHSMYEWFHPLYLEDKKNGFKTQLFPNMKTLPELKEIVETYKPSVIWSDGDWG
;
A
#
# COMPACT_ATOMS: atom_id res chain seq x y z
N ASP A 1 -2.61 -13.26 14.10
CA ASP A 1 -2.37 -14.27 13.07
C ASP A 1 -3.53 -14.28 12.06
N PHE A 2 -3.59 -13.24 11.22
CA PHE A 2 -4.67 -13.03 10.24
C PHE A 2 -4.18 -13.00 8.79
N ALA A 3 -2.89 -12.72 8.56
CA ALA A 3 -2.35 -12.58 7.21
C ALA A 3 -2.45 -13.89 6.40
N GLU A 4 -2.28 -15.06 7.04
CA GLU A 4 -2.44 -16.37 6.37
C GLU A 4 -3.90 -16.66 5.95
N GLN A 5 -4.87 -16.01 6.61
CA GLN A 5 -6.29 -16.16 6.31
C GLN A 5 -6.75 -15.18 5.23
N PHE A 6 -5.94 -14.17 4.91
CA PHE A 6 -6.26 -13.20 3.87
C PHE A 6 -5.98 -13.81 2.49
N ARG A 7 -7.02 -14.29 1.81
CA ARG A 7 -6.89 -15.03 0.55
C ARG A 7 -7.34 -14.26 -0.70
N ALA A 8 -8.16 -13.24 -0.54
CA ALA A 8 -8.72 -12.44 -1.63
C ALA A 8 -9.33 -13.30 -2.78
N GLU A 9 -10.01 -14.40 -2.45
CA GLU A 9 -10.46 -15.43 -3.42
C GLU A 9 -11.43 -14.90 -4.48
N PHE A 10 -12.21 -13.87 -4.14
CA PHE A 10 -13.18 -13.22 -5.03
C PHE A 10 -12.74 -11.81 -5.46
N TYR A 11 -11.45 -11.49 -5.33
CA TYR A 11 -10.94 -10.20 -5.77
C TYR A 11 -10.83 -10.15 -7.30
N ASP A 12 -11.79 -9.47 -7.92
CA ASP A 12 -11.77 -9.11 -9.34
C ASP A 12 -11.55 -7.58 -9.51
N PRO A 13 -10.34 -7.15 -9.92
CA PRO A 13 -10.05 -5.73 -10.12
C PRO A 13 -10.84 -5.11 -11.28
N ASN A 14 -11.27 -5.91 -12.27
CA ASN A 14 -12.04 -5.42 -13.41
C ASN A 14 -13.47 -5.08 -13.00
N GLU A 15 -14.09 -5.95 -12.19
CA GLU A 15 -15.40 -5.68 -11.60
C GLU A 15 -15.36 -4.40 -10.75
N TRP A 16 -14.31 -4.23 -9.94
CA TRP A 16 -14.12 -3.01 -9.15
C TRP A 16 -13.97 -1.77 -10.03
N ALA A 17 -13.16 -1.85 -11.09
CA ALA A 17 -13.00 -0.75 -12.04
C ALA A 17 -14.33 -0.35 -12.70
N ASP A 18 -15.13 -1.34 -13.10
CA ASP A 18 -16.45 -1.12 -13.71
C ASP A 18 -17.42 -0.47 -12.71
N ILE A 19 -17.45 -0.93 -11.46
CA ILE A 19 -18.25 -0.34 -10.38
C ILE A 19 -17.84 1.11 -10.10
N PHE A 20 -16.54 1.39 -9.99
CA PHE A 20 -16.06 2.74 -9.75
C PHE A 20 -16.42 3.67 -10.91
N ALA A 21 -16.28 3.22 -12.16
CA ALA A 21 -16.67 4.00 -13.33
C ALA A 21 -18.18 4.27 -13.34
N ALA A 22 -19.00 3.25 -13.07
CA ALA A 22 -20.46 3.37 -13.01
C ALA A 22 -20.94 4.31 -11.89
N SER A 23 -20.20 4.40 -10.78
CA SER A 23 -20.50 5.33 -9.68
C SER A 23 -20.31 6.81 -10.04
N GLY A 24 -19.62 7.11 -11.15
CA GLY A 24 -19.25 8.47 -11.54
C GLY A 24 -18.00 9.02 -10.85
N ALA A 25 -17.31 8.20 -10.04
CA ALA A 25 -16.04 8.54 -9.42
C ALA A 25 -15.01 9.01 -10.46
N LYS A 26 -14.14 9.94 -10.06
CA LYS A 26 -13.08 10.51 -10.92
C LYS A 26 -11.69 10.07 -10.53
N TYR A 27 -11.53 9.60 -9.29
CA TYR A 27 -10.28 9.04 -8.80
C TYR A 27 -10.60 7.95 -7.77
N VAL A 28 -9.67 7.02 -7.60
CA VAL A 28 -9.69 6.01 -6.54
C VAL A 28 -8.35 6.02 -5.82
N VAL A 29 -8.36 5.86 -4.50
CA VAL A 29 -7.15 5.79 -3.68
C VAL A 29 -7.18 4.48 -2.91
N LEU A 30 -6.34 3.51 -3.29
CA LEU A 30 -6.28 2.22 -2.63
C LEU A 30 -5.21 2.23 -1.52
N THR A 31 -5.54 1.67 -0.36
CA THR A 31 -4.59 1.43 0.73
C THR A 31 -3.47 0.50 0.25
N SER A 32 -2.28 1.05 0.04
CA SER A 32 -1.09 0.25 -0.27
C SER A 32 -0.59 -0.49 0.97
N LYS A 33 -0.43 0.25 2.07
CA LYS A 33 0.02 -0.20 3.38
C LYS A 33 -0.65 0.67 4.44
N HIS A 34 -1.21 0.06 5.47
CA HIS A 34 -1.75 0.77 6.63
C HIS A 34 -0.83 0.57 7.85
N HIS A 35 -1.21 1.06 9.03
CA HIS A 35 -0.33 1.14 10.20
C HIS A 35 0.16 -0.23 10.71
N GLU A 36 -0.49 -1.33 10.36
CA GLU A 36 -0.02 -2.69 10.66
C GLU A 36 1.21 -3.11 9.82
N GLY A 37 1.56 -2.33 8.80
CA GLY A 37 2.75 -2.52 7.97
C GLY A 37 2.63 -3.58 6.87
N TYR A 38 1.46 -4.21 6.72
CA TYR A 38 1.24 -5.20 5.68
C TYR A 38 1.09 -4.54 4.32
N THR A 39 1.93 -4.92 3.35
CA THR A 39 1.88 -4.33 2.00
C THR A 39 1.00 -5.15 1.07
N MET A 40 0.10 -4.47 0.35
CA MET A 40 -0.80 -5.07 -0.65
C MET A 40 -0.10 -5.42 -1.97
N TRP A 41 1.22 -5.28 -2.00
CA TRP A 41 2.12 -5.54 -3.13
C TRP A 41 3.38 -6.28 -2.64
N PRO A 42 4.16 -6.95 -3.53
CA PRO A 42 5.37 -7.68 -3.18
C PRO A 42 6.55 -6.75 -2.87
N SER A 43 6.47 -5.97 -1.79
CA SER A 43 7.52 -5.00 -1.44
C SER A 43 8.82 -5.70 -1.05
N GLN A 44 9.94 -5.21 -1.59
CA GLN A 44 11.28 -5.65 -1.17
C GLN A 44 11.62 -5.24 0.26
N TYR A 45 10.91 -4.25 0.81
CA TYR A 45 11.13 -3.72 2.15
C TYR A 45 10.22 -4.37 3.20
N SER A 46 9.19 -5.14 2.79
CA SER A 46 8.25 -5.86 3.66
C SER A 46 8.30 -7.38 3.47
N PHE A 47 9.51 -7.95 3.40
CA PHE A 47 9.71 -9.39 3.24
C PHE A 47 8.95 -10.19 4.31
N ASN A 48 8.26 -11.26 3.90
CA ASN A 48 7.40 -12.09 4.75
C ASN A 48 6.20 -11.37 5.41
N TRP A 49 5.91 -10.11 5.03
CA TRP A 49 4.77 -9.36 5.55
C TRP A 49 4.06 -8.56 4.44
N ASN A 50 3.70 -9.28 3.36
CA ASN A 50 3.05 -8.71 2.20
C ASN A 50 2.14 -9.72 1.47
N ALA A 51 1.28 -9.23 0.59
CA ALA A 51 0.29 -10.01 -0.17
C ALA A 51 0.85 -11.13 -1.05
N MET A 52 2.12 -11.04 -1.45
CA MET A 52 2.78 -12.09 -2.21
C MET A 52 3.40 -13.15 -1.31
N ASP A 53 4.04 -12.76 -0.21
CA ASP A 53 4.75 -13.68 0.68
C ASP A 53 3.80 -14.38 1.65
N VAL A 54 2.76 -13.70 2.12
CA VAL A 54 1.75 -14.27 3.04
C VAL A 54 0.36 -13.74 2.70
N GLY A 55 -0.56 -14.67 2.45
CA GLY A 55 -1.92 -14.36 2.01
C GLY A 55 -2.20 -14.76 0.55
N PRO A 56 -2.73 -13.87 -0.30
CA PRO A 56 -3.32 -14.22 -1.60
C PRO A 56 -2.30 -14.62 -2.69
N LYS A 57 -0.99 -14.50 -2.43
CA LYS A 57 0.09 -14.78 -3.41
C LYS A 57 -0.06 -13.93 -4.68
N ARG A 58 -0.41 -12.64 -4.51
CA ARG A 58 -0.87 -11.77 -5.59
C ARG A 58 -0.46 -10.32 -5.36
N ASP A 59 -0.11 -9.60 -6.42
CA ASP A 59 0.09 -8.15 -6.40
C ASP A 59 -1.25 -7.45 -6.60
N LEU A 60 -1.92 -7.10 -5.49
CA LEU A 60 -3.25 -6.51 -5.52
C LEU A 60 -3.23 -5.05 -6.01
N LEU A 61 -2.14 -4.33 -5.80
CA LEU A 61 -2.01 -2.96 -6.30
C LEU A 61 -1.83 -2.92 -7.81
N GLY A 62 -0.94 -3.77 -8.33
CA GLY A 62 -0.70 -3.88 -9.77
C GLY A 62 -1.96 -4.24 -10.53
N ASP A 63 -2.72 -5.18 -10.00
CA ASP A 63 -3.97 -5.64 -10.58
C ASP A 63 -5.04 -4.54 -10.65
N LEU A 64 -5.29 -3.81 -9.55
CA LEU A 64 -6.24 -2.69 -9.60
C LEU A 64 -5.74 -1.57 -10.51
N ALA A 65 -4.45 -1.22 -10.43
CA ALA A 65 -3.88 -0.16 -11.24
C ALA A 65 -4.06 -0.44 -12.74
N ASN A 66 -3.83 -1.69 -13.16
CA ASN A 66 -4.01 -2.13 -14.54
C ASN A 66 -5.49 -2.11 -14.96
N ALA A 67 -6.40 -2.60 -14.12
CA ALA A 67 -7.83 -2.59 -14.43
C ALA A 67 -8.38 -1.16 -14.58
N ILE A 68 -8.03 -0.27 -13.65
CA ILE A 68 -8.47 1.14 -13.68
C ILE A 68 -7.98 1.83 -14.96
N ARG A 69 -6.70 1.68 -15.30
CA ARG A 69 -6.10 2.34 -16.48
C ARG A 69 -6.57 1.79 -17.81
N SER A 70 -6.83 0.48 -17.89
CA SER A 70 -7.20 -0.17 -19.15
C SER A 70 -8.69 -0.04 -19.47
N ARG A 71 -9.54 0.16 -18.46
CA ARG A 71 -11.00 0.10 -18.62
C ARG A 71 -11.71 1.43 -18.38
N THR A 72 -11.06 2.37 -17.71
CA THR A 72 -11.74 3.58 -17.21
C THR A 72 -10.93 4.84 -17.46
N ASN A 73 -11.58 5.98 -17.29
CA ASN A 73 -10.91 7.29 -17.23
C ASN A 73 -10.71 7.76 -15.77
N ILE A 74 -10.72 6.85 -14.81
CA ILE A 74 -10.52 7.16 -13.39
C ILE A 74 -9.04 7.33 -13.12
N THR A 75 -8.71 8.40 -12.38
CA THR A 75 -7.37 8.64 -11.88
C THR A 75 -7.01 7.64 -10.77
N PHE A 76 -5.94 6.88 -10.97
CA PHE A 76 -5.45 5.92 -9.97
C PHE A 76 -4.54 6.61 -8.94
N GLY A 77 -4.81 6.39 -7.65
CA GLY A 77 -4.04 6.87 -6.52
C GLY A 77 -3.79 5.77 -5.50
N LEU A 78 -2.82 6.02 -4.62
CA LEU A 78 -2.46 5.12 -3.52
C LEU A 78 -2.45 5.87 -2.19
N TYR A 79 -2.99 5.23 -1.17
CA TYR A 79 -2.79 5.64 0.21
C TYR A 79 -1.56 4.91 0.75
N HIS A 80 -0.73 5.57 1.55
CA HIS A 80 0.41 4.94 2.21
C HIS A 80 0.60 5.48 3.63
N SER A 81 0.64 4.59 4.62
CA SER A 81 0.96 5.01 5.98
C SER A 81 2.46 5.27 6.16
N MET A 82 2.78 6.41 6.77
CA MET A 82 4.14 6.87 7.06
C MET A 82 4.77 6.19 8.28
N TYR A 83 4.02 5.40 9.04
CA TYR A 83 4.53 4.65 10.20
C TYR A 83 3.93 3.25 10.32
N GLU A 84 4.56 2.43 11.15
CA GLU A 84 4.14 1.06 11.43
C GLU A 84 4.12 0.80 12.93
N TRP A 85 2.99 0.33 13.46
CA TRP A 85 2.78 0.12 14.91
C TRP A 85 3.87 -0.71 15.57
N PHE A 86 4.38 -1.72 14.87
CA PHE A 86 5.24 -2.76 15.45
C PHE A 86 6.61 -2.86 14.79
N HIS A 87 6.94 -1.98 13.82
CA HIS A 87 8.23 -2.09 13.14
C HIS A 87 9.38 -1.72 14.09
N PRO A 88 10.42 -2.55 14.24
CA PRO A 88 11.49 -2.32 15.21
C PRO A 88 12.16 -0.96 15.08
N LEU A 89 12.47 -0.52 13.85
CA LEU A 89 13.07 0.80 13.62
C LEU A 89 12.13 1.96 14.02
N TYR A 90 10.82 1.82 13.81
CA TYR A 90 9.87 2.85 14.23
C TYR A 90 9.79 2.91 15.76
N LEU A 91 9.75 1.76 16.42
CA LEU A 91 9.76 1.68 17.88
C LEU A 91 11.07 2.22 18.48
N GLU A 92 12.20 2.03 17.80
CA GLU A 92 13.49 2.57 18.19
C GLU A 92 13.53 4.10 18.09
N ASP A 93 13.15 4.65 16.93
CA ASP A 93 13.02 6.10 16.73
C ASP A 93 12.03 6.69 17.76
N LYS A 94 10.86 6.06 17.96
CA LYS A 94 9.87 6.50 18.96
C LYS A 94 10.44 6.48 20.38
N LYS A 95 11.15 5.42 20.77
CA LYS A 95 11.77 5.29 22.11
C LYS A 95 12.82 6.37 22.36
N ASN A 96 13.51 6.82 21.32
CA ASN A 96 14.52 7.88 21.44
C ASN A 96 13.97 9.31 21.26
N GLY A 97 12.65 9.45 21.10
CA GLY A 97 11.99 10.73 20.87
C GLY A 97 12.25 11.28 19.48
N PHE A 98 12.33 10.42 18.48
CA PHE A 98 12.55 10.73 17.06
C PHE A 98 13.82 11.56 16.80
N LYS A 99 14.85 11.36 17.62
CA LYS A 99 16.17 11.99 17.44
C LYS A 99 16.98 11.37 16.30
N THR A 100 16.61 10.16 15.90
CA THR A 100 17.08 9.49 14.69
C THR A 100 15.94 9.35 13.69
N GLN A 101 16.32 9.03 12.46
CA GLN A 101 15.42 8.91 11.30
C GLN A 101 15.62 7.54 10.65
N LEU A 102 15.82 6.49 11.46
CA LEU A 102 16.17 5.15 10.97
C LEU A 102 15.01 4.56 10.17
N PHE A 103 13.79 4.63 10.72
CA PHE A 103 12.60 4.12 10.07
C PHE A 103 12.29 4.83 8.75
N PRO A 104 12.16 6.17 8.69
CA PRO A 104 11.87 6.83 7.42
C PRO A 104 12.94 6.58 6.36
N ASN A 105 14.24 6.57 6.73
CA ASN A 105 15.32 6.38 5.77
C ASN A 105 15.44 4.95 5.24
N MET A 106 15.21 3.95 6.10
CA MET A 106 15.43 2.53 5.75
C MET A 106 14.16 1.81 5.31
N LYS A 107 12.98 2.37 5.59
CA LYS A 107 11.68 1.70 5.38
C LYS A 107 10.72 2.57 4.57
N THR A 108 10.24 3.69 5.12
CA THR A 108 9.14 4.47 4.50
C THR A 108 9.53 5.12 3.17
N LEU A 109 10.66 5.84 3.10
CA LEU A 109 11.11 6.50 1.87
C LEU A 109 11.39 5.51 0.73
N PRO A 110 12.13 4.41 0.98
CA PRO A 110 12.34 3.39 -0.04
C PRO A 110 11.05 2.72 -0.54
N GLU A 111 10.09 2.41 0.35
CA GLU A 111 8.77 1.88 -0.06
C GLU A 111 7.95 2.89 -0.88
N LEU A 112 7.93 4.16 -0.47
CA LEU A 112 7.26 5.21 -1.23
C LEU A 112 7.84 5.34 -2.64
N LYS A 113 9.17 5.26 -2.75
CA LYS A 113 9.85 5.26 -4.06
C LYS A 113 9.45 4.04 -4.88
N GLU A 114 9.45 2.85 -4.27
CA GLU A 114 9.07 1.59 -4.92
C GLU A 114 7.64 1.65 -5.49
N ILE A 115 6.66 2.13 -4.72
CA ILE A 115 5.27 2.20 -5.21
C ILE A 115 5.06 3.29 -6.27
N VAL A 116 5.80 4.41 -6.18
CA VAL A 116 5.72 5.48 -7.18
C VAL A 116 6.33 5.02 -8.50
N GLU A 117 7.50 4.38 -8.46
CA GLU A 117 8.19 3.92 -9.66
C GLU A 117 7.46 2.75 -10.33
N THR A 118 6.97 1.80 -9.51
CA THR A 118 6.27 0.60 -10.00
C THR A 118 4.86 0.93 -10.50
N TYR A 119 4.06 1.58 -9.67
CA TYR A 119 2.63 1.76 -9.95
C TYR A 119 2.28 3.10 -10.55
N LYS A 120 3.17 4.11 -10.54
CA LYS A 120 2.95 5.45 -11.14
C LYS A 120 1.60 6.08 -10.77
N PRO A 121 1.20 6.10 -9.49
CA PRO A 121 -0.06 6.71 -9.09
C PRO A 121 -0.03 8.21 -9.34
N SER A 122 -1.19 8.79 -9.68
CA SER A 122 -1.33 10.23 -9.83
C SER A 122 -1.55 10.96 -8.51
N VAL A 123 -1.92 10.22 -7.45
CA VAL A 123 -2.12 10.73 -6.10
C VAL A 123 -1.44 9.78 -5.12
N ILE A 124 -0.62 10.34 -4.21
CA ILE A 124 -0.19 9.68 -2.99
C ILE A 124 -0.90 10.37 -1.83
N TRP A 125 -1.66 9.61 -1.05
CA TRP A 125 -2.30 10.08 0.17
C TRP A 125 -1.56 9.50 1.38
N SER A 126 -0.87 10.34 2.12
CA SER A 126 -0.06 9.91 3.26
C SER A 126 -0.81 10.08 4.58
N ASP A 127 -0.71 9.08 5.47
CA ASP A 127 -1.25 9.12 6.83
C ASP A 127 -0.18 8.90 7.90
N GLY A 128 -0.45 9.35 9.11
CA GLY A 128 0.35 9.03 10.29
C GLY A 128 1.33 10.11 10.73
N ASP A 129 1.07 11.35 10.32
CA ASP A 129 1.67 12.53 10.92
C ASP A 129 0.64 13.17 11.88
N TRP A 130 0.75 12.85 13.16
CA TRP A 130 -0.09 13.43 14.22
C TRP A 130 0.68 14.47 15.07
N GLY A 131 1.86 14.90 14.60
CA GLY A 131 2.72 15.89 15.28
C GLY A 131 3.90 15.29 16.04
#